data_AF-A0A5B7BML8-F1
#
_entry.id   AF-A0A5B7BML8-F1
#
_cell.length_a   1.000
_cell.length_b   1.000
_cell.length_c   1.000
_cell.angle_alpha   90.00
_cell.angle_beta   90.00
_cell.angle_gamma   90.00
#
_symmetry.space_group_name_H-M   'P 1'
#
loop_
_entity.id
_entity.type
_entity.pdbx_description
1 polymer ?
#
loop_
_entity_poly.entity_id
_entity_poly.type
_entity_poly.pdbx_seq_one_letter_code
_entity_poly.pdbx_strand_id
1 'polypeptide(L)'
;RKLETEALEAKLKRWIRVAKVCAQVLFPNEKQLYAQIFHGLGIAIEDVYFMETVKDPAIQLLNFAEAISNCRSQSPEILFNVLKLYRTLSDLLPDVEVLFQSKSAEFIRIQADEILGRLSEVAREILWKFEDAVLGELSELPAPGGTIHSLTVTVMKYIIQISIYKQTLDELIVSKPSMDLRYSNDLTIPDEFGEQTPLALH
;
A
#
# COMPACT_ATOMS: atom_id res chain seq x y z
N ARG A 1 -11.01 -17.80 7.01
CA ARG A 1 -10.03 -17.27 6.03
C ARG A 1 -10.68 -16.45 4.93
N LYS A 2 -11.37 -17.00 3.91
CA LYS A 2 -11.95 -16.18 2.82
C LYS A 2 -13.00 -15.15 3.27
N LEU A 3 -13.90 -15.56 4.18
CA LEU A 3 -14.91 -14.67 4.77
C LEU A 3 -14.31 -13.55 5.64
N GLU A 4 -13.14 -13.79 6.25
CA GLU A 4 -12.43 -12.78 7.05
C GLU A 4 -11.77 -11.73 6.13
N THR A 5 -11.22 -12.16 4.98
CA THR A 5 -10.70 -11.27 3.93
C THR A 5 -11.80 -10.41 3.34
N GLU A 6 -12.96 -10.99 3.00
CA GLU A 6 -14.10 -10.24 2.43
C GLU A 6 -14.66 -9.23 3.43
N ALA A 7 -14.76 -9.61 4.71
CA ALA A 7 -15.16 -8.71 5.77
C ALA A 7 -14.16 -7.55 5.97
N LEU A 8 -12.85 -7.82 5.88
CA LEU A 8 -11.82 -6.78 5.95
C LEU A 8 -11.91 -5.82 4.76
N GLU A 9 -12.10 -6.33 3.54
CA GLU A 9 -12.24 -5.48 2.35
C GLU A 9 -13.48 -4.58 2.46
N ALA A 10 -14.60 -5.11 2.96
CA ALA A 10 -15.82 -4.31 3.20
C ALA A 10 -15.59 -3.22 4.26
N LYS A 11 -14.88 -3.55 5.35
CA LYS A 11 -14.49 -2.57 6.38
C LYS A 11 -13.57 -1.49 5.82
N LEU A 12 -12.58 -1.87 5.01
CA LEU A 12 -11.67 -0.92 4.37
C LEU A 12 -12.42 0.01 3.41
N LYS A 13 -13.31 -0.52 2.57
CA LYS A 13 -14.17 0.30 1.68
C LYS A 13 -15.01 1.30 2.47
N ARG A 14 -15.56 0.89 3.62
CA ARG A 14 -16.29 1.79 4.51
C ARG A 14 -15.37 2.84 5.11
N TRP A 15 -14.21 2.44 5.62
CA TRP A 15 -13.22 3.36 6.18
C TRP A 15 -12.79 4.41 5.16
N ILE A 16 -12.48 4.03 3.92
CA ILE A 16 -12.09 4.97 2.85
C ILE A 16 -13.16 6.04 2.64
N ARG A 17 -14.45 5.65 2.62
CA ARG A 17 -15.56 6.59 2.46
C ARG A 17 -15.65 7.55 3.66
N VAL A 18 -15.61 7.01 4.87
CA VAL A 18 -15.71 7.82 6.09
C VAL A 18 -14.51 8.75 6.24
N ALA A 19 -13.29 8.26 6.04
CA ALA A 19 -12.06 9.04 6.12
C ALA A 19 -12.08 10.23 5.15
N LYS A 20 -12.49 10.01 3.89
CA LYS A 20 -12.64 11.10 2.91
C LYS A 20 -13.69 12.13 3.35
N VAL A 21 -14.86 11.69 3.78
CA VAL A 21 -15.91 12.60 4.25
C VAL A 21 -15.46 13.40 5.48
N CYS A 22 -14.80 12.75 6.43
CA CYS A 22 -14.30 13.42 7.63
C CYS A 22 -13.22 14.46 7.29
N ALA A 23 -12.18 14.07 6.55
CA ALA A 23 -11.05 14.94 6.26
C ALA A 23 -11.38 16.07 5.27
N GLN A 24 -12.28 15.84 4.30
CA GLN A 24 -12.52 16.80 3.21
C GLN A 24 -13.81 17.61 3.37
N VAL A 25 -14.71 17.18 4.26
CA VAL A 25 -16.02 17.84 4.43
C VAL A 25 -16.27 18.19 5.89
N LEU A 26 -16.32 17.20 6.79
CA LEU A 26 -16.76 17.44 8.16
C LEU A 26 -15.76 18.29 8.96
N PHE A 27 -14.49 17.87 9.04
CA PHE A 27 -13.50 18.60 9.84
C PHE A 27 -13.22 20.01 9.29
N PRO A 28 -13.11 20.24 7.97
CA PRO A 28 -13.01 21.61 7.44
C PRO A 28 -14.21 22.49 7.81
N ASN A 29 -15.43 21.94 7.70
CA ASN A 29 -16.65 22.70 8.03
C ASN A 29 -16.73 23.01 9.53
N GLU A 30 -16.39 22.06 10.39
CA GLU A 30 -16.30 22.28 11.85
C GLU A 30 -15.29 23.39 12.15
N LYS A 31 -14.08 23.31 11.59
CA LYS A 31 -13.03 24.32 11.79
C LYS A 31 -13.50 25.71 11.35
N GLN A 32 -14.18 25.81 10.21
CA GLN A 32 -14.74 27.07 9.72
C GLN A 32 -15.86 27.60 10.65
N LEU A 33 -16.73 26.72 11.14
CA LEU A 33 -17.81 27.10 12.05
C LEU A 33 -17.25 27.65 13.37
N TYR A 34 -16.26 26.98 13.95
CA TYR A 34 -15.59 27.45 15.17
C TYR A 34 -14.90 28.81 14.95
N ALA A 35 -14.20 28.98 13.83
CA ALA A 35 -13.59 30.26 13.45
C ALA A 35 -14.63 31.40 13.33
N GLN A 36 -15.85 31.10 12.89
CA GLN A 36 -16.93 32.09 12.80
C GLN A 36 -17.57 32.41 14.15
N ILE A 37 -17.86 31.39 14.97
CA ILE A 37 -18.53 31.55 16.27
C ILE A 37 -17.63 32.27 17.27
N PHE A 38 -16.35 31.89 17.32
CA PHE A 38 -15.39 32.40 18.29
C PHE A 38 -14.53 33.55 17.74
N HIS A 39 -14.91 34.08 16.59
CA HIS A 39 -14.22 35.17 15.92
C HIS A 39 -13.94 36.34 16.87
N GLY A 40 -12.66 36.68 17.04
CA GLY A 40 -12.22 37.79 17.90
C GLY A 40 -12.02 37.44 19.37
N LEU A 41 -12.27 36.19 19.79
CA LEU A 41 -11.96 35.69 21.14
C LEU A 41 -10.55 35.07 21.25
N GLY A 42 -9.88 34.87 20.11
CA GLY A 42 -8.49 34.43 20.01
C GLY A 42 -8.33 33.01 19.45
N ILE A 43 -7.33 32.83 18.57
CA ILE A 43 -7.07 31.60 17.80
C ILE A 43 -6.95 30.35 18.71
N ALA A 44 -6.38 30.53 19.91
CA ALA A 44 -6.20 29.44 20.86
C ALA A 44 -7.53 28.83 21.37
N ILE A 45 -8.61 29.61 21.43
CA ILE A 45 -9.92 29.13 21.92
C ILE A 45 -10.64 28.36 20.81
N GLU A 46 -10.59 28.87 19.57
CA GLU A 46 -11.12 28.22 18.37
C GLU A 46 -10.54 26.80 18.19
N ASP A 47 -9.20 26.69 18.28
CA ASP A 47 -8.50 25.40 18.12
C ASP A 47 -8.80 24.40 19.25
N VAL A 48 -9.06 24.87 20.47
CA VAL A 48 -9.39 24.00 21.61
C VAL A 48 -10.75 23.34 21.40
N TYR A 49 -11.78 24.13 21.09
CA TYR A 49 -13.13 23.59 20.88
C TYR A 49 -13.24 22.76 19.61
N PHE A 50 -12.53 23.15 18.54
CA PHE A 50 -12.40 22.30 17.36
C PHE A 50 -11.84 20.93 17.74
N MET A 51 -10.73 20.90 18.48
CA MET A 51 -10.08 19.65 18.89
C MET A 51 -10.95 18.80 19.83
N GLU A 52 -11.70 19.40 20.75
CA GLU A 52 -12.65 18.64 21.58
C GLU A 52 -13.67 17.85 20.75
N THR A 53 -14.08 18.38 19.59
CA THR A 53 -15.08 17.74 18.73
C THR A 53 -14.48 16.71 17.77
N VAL A 54 -13.32 17.02 17.15
CA VAL A 54 -12.77 16.18 16.08
C VAL A 54 -11.76 15.13 16.54
N LYS A 55 -11.21 15.26 17.76
CA LYS A 55 -10.13 14.40 18.26
C LYS A 55 -10.52 12.92 18.27
N ASP A 56 -11.65 12.58 18.89
CA ASP A 56 -12.05 11.18 19.03
C ASP A 56 -12.36 10.51 17.68
N PRO A 57 -13.12 11.14 16.76
CA PRO A 57 -13.30 10.62 15.41
C PRO A 57 -11.98 10.48 14.63
N ALA A 58 -11.07 11.44 14.74
CA ALA A 58 -9.77 11.38 14.07
C ALA A 58 -8.93 10.20 14.59
N ILE A 59 -8.85 10.02 15.92
CA ILE A 59 -8.16 8.88 16.55
C ILE A 59 -8.78 7.56 16.12
N GLN A 60 -10.12 7.46 16.05
CA GLN A 60 -10.78 6.23 15.59
C GLN A 60 -10.44 5.88 14.14
N LEU A 61 -10.34 6.88 13.26
CA LEU A 61 -9.91 6.67 11.87
C LEU A 61 -8.46 6.18 11.81
N LEU A 62 -7.55 6.78 12.58
CA LEU A 62 -6.15 6.37 12.63
C LEU A 62 -5.97 4.99 13.25
N ASN A 63 -6.71 4.66 14.31
CA ASN A 63 -6.66 3.33 14.94
C ASN A 63 -7.02 2.21 13.97
N PHE A 64 -7.97 2.43 13.05
CA PHE A 64 -8.29 1.45 12.02
C PHE A 64 -7.12 1.27 11.04
N ALA A 65 -6.52 2.36 10.59
CA ALA A 65 -5.38 2.32 9.69
C ALA A 65 -4.15 1.66 10.36
N GLU A 66 -3.94 1.94 11.64
CA GLU A 66 -2.90 1.33 12.48
C GLU A 66 -3.12 -0.17 12.68
N ALA A 67 -4.37 -0.62 12.90
CA ALA A 67 -4.66 -2.04 13.00
C ALA A 67 -4.33 -2.80 11.70
N ILE A 68 -4.50 -2.16 10.53
CA ILE A 68 -4.09 -2.73 9.25
C ILE A 68 -2.57 -2.67 9.08
N SER A 69 -1.92 -1.57 9.46
CA SER A 69 -0.46 -1.46 9.38
C SER A 69 0.26 -2.47 10.29
N ASN A 70 -0.40 -2.94 11.34
CA ASN A 70 0.15 -3.93 12.27
C ASN A 70 -0.35 -5.36 11.96
N CYS A 71 -0.98 -5.58 10.81
CA CYS A 71 -1.49 -6.90 10.44
C CYS A 71 -0.33 -7.87 10.21
N ARG A 72 -0.30 -8.98 10.97
CA ARG A 72 0.73 -10.02 10.84
C ARG A 72 0.58 -10.91 9.60
N SER A 73 -0.57 -10.85 8.93
CA SER A 73 -0.78 -11.63 7.72
C SER A 73 -0.03 -11.01 6.57
N GLN A 74 0.75 -11.80 5.83
CA GLN A 74 1.54 -11.35 4.68
C GLN A 74 1.09 -12.05 3.40
N SER A 75 -0.21 -12.32 3.31
CA SER A 75 -0.81 -12.88 2.12
C SER A 75 -0.85 -11.86 0.97
N PRO A 76 -0.86 -12.30 -0.29
CA PRO A 76 -1.14 -11.45 -1.45
C PRO A 76 -2.41 -10.59 -1.30
N GLU A 77 -3.42 -11.10 -0.60
CA GLU A 77 -4.70 -10.41 -0.38
C GLU A 77 -4.55 -9.19 0.53
N ILE A 78 -3.68 -9.25 1.55
CA ILE A 78 -3.45 -8.13 2.46
C ILE A 78 -2.70 -6.99 1.76
N LEU A 79 -1.82 -7.30 0.79
CA LEU A 79 -1.07 -6.28 0.05
C LEU A 79 -2.02 -5.30 -0.63
N PHE A 80 -3.05 -5.79 -1.32
CA PHE A 80 -4.00 -4.91 -1.99
C PHE A 80 -4.78 -4.02 -1.02
N ASN A 81 -5.06 -4.50 0.18
CA ASN A 81 -5.68 -3.69 1.22
C ASN A 81 -4.73 -2.63 1.76
N VAL A 82 -3.46 -2.98 1.98
CA VAL A 82 -2.38 -2.07 2.38
C VAL A 82 -2.17 -0.98 1.32
N LEU A 83 -2.08 -1.34 0.04
CA LEU A 83 -1.91 -0.38 -1.06
C LEU A 83 -3.10 0.59 -1.19
N LYS A 84 -4.34 0.09 -1.08
CA LYS A 84 -5.54 0.94 -1.08
C LYS A 84 -5.56 1.91 0.11
N LEU A 85 -5.18 1.43 1.29
CA LEU A 85 -5.12 2.23 2.50
C LEU A 85 -4.03 3.29 2.41
N TYR A 86 -2.82 2.89 2.03
CA TYR A 86 -1.67 3.78 1.83
C TYR A 86 -2.02 4.92 0.87
N ARG A 87 -2.56 4.58 -0.31
CA ARG A 87 -2.97 5.59 -1.30
C ARG A 87 -4.01 6.54 -0.72
N THR A 88 -5.04 6.03 -0.06
CA THR A 88 -6.09 6.87 0.52
C THR A 88 -5.55 7.78 1.61
N LEU A 89 -4.66 7.28 2.47
CA LEU A 89 -4.06 8.07 3.53
C LEU A 89 -3.10 9.13 2.98
N SER A 90 -2.29 8.77 1.98
CA SER A 90 -1.40 9.69 1.24
C SER A 90 -2.20 10.82 0.57
N ASP A 91 -3.31 10.49 -0.10
CA ASP A 91 -4.21 11.45 -0.73
C ASP A 91 -4.83 12.43 0.30
N LEU A 92 -5.05 11.99 1.54
CA LEU A 92 -5.66 12.78 2.62
C LEU A 92 -4.63 13.54 3.48
N LEU A 93 -3.36 13.17 3.41
CA LEU A 93 -2.32 13.74 4.26
C LEU A 93 -2.21 15.27 4.15
N PRO A 94 -2.27 15.88 2.95
CA PRO A 94 -2.25 17.35 2.83
C PRO A 94 -3.44 18.03 3.54
N ASP A 95 -4.64 17.44 3.47
CA ASP A 95 -5.83 17.96 4.16
C ASP A 95 -5.64 17.86 5.68
N VAL A 96 -5.11 16.73 6.16
CA VAL A 96 -4.78 16.49 7.58
C VAL A 96 -3.72 17.49 8.07
N GLU A 97 -2.68 17.77 7.28
CA GLU A 97 -1.66 18.76 7.61
C GLU A 97 -2.25 20.15 7.81
N VAL A 98 -3.18 20.57 6.95
CA VAL A 98 -3.84 21.88 7.03
C VAL A 98 -4.85 21.96 8.18
N LEU A 99 -5.58 20.87 8.43
CA LEU A 99 -6.58 20.82 9.49
C LEU A 99 -5.94 20.86 10.88
N PHE A 100 -4.86 20.11 11.08
CA PHE A 100 -4.26 19.86 12.39
C PHE A 100 -2.93 20.61 12.61
N GLN A 101 -2.78 21.81 12.05
CA GLN A 101 -1.60 22.66 12.18
C GLN A 101 -1.30 23.11 13.62
N SER A 102 -2.31 23.12 14.49
CA SER A 102 -2.16 23.57 15.87
C SER A 102 -1.31 22.59 16.69
N LYS A 103 -0.61 23.11 17.70
CA LYS A 103 0.26 22.29 18.56
C LYS A 103 -0.52 21.21 19.33
N SER A 104 -1.77 21.47 19.69
CA SER A 104 -2.64 20.50 20.36
C SER A 104 -3.03 19.32 19.46
N ALA A 105 -2.92 19.48 18.14
CA ALA A 105 -3.30 18.49 17.15
C ALA A 105 -2.10 17.79 16.46
N GLU A 106 -0.88 18.21 16.78
CA GLU A 106 0.36 17.72 16.16
C GLU A 106 0.48 16.19 16.19
N PHE A 107 0.04 15.55 17.27
CA PHE A 107 0.10 14.10 17.41
C PHE A 107 -0.71 13.35 16.33
N ILE A 108 -1.79 13.93 15.79
CA ILE A 108 -2.60 13.32 14.72
C ILE A 108 -1.80 13.24 13.43
N ARG A 109 -1.06 14.32 13.12
CA ARG A 109 -0.20 14.42 11.93
C ARG A 109 0.96 13.44 12.02
N ILE A 110 1.65 13.42 13.16
CA ILE A 110 2.74 12.48 13.44
C ILE A 110 2.24 11.03 13.30
N GLN A 111 1.11 10.70 13.93
CA GLN A 111 0.57 9.34 13.86
C GLN A 111 0.16 8.95 12.44
N ALA A 112 -0.40 9.87 11.65
CA ALA A 112 -0.74 9.62 10.24
C ALA A 112 0.50 9.31 9.39
N ASP A 113 1.57 10.09 9.56
CA ASP A 113 2.85 9.89 8.86
C ASP A 113 3.51 8.56 9.25
N GLU A 114 3.53 8.24 10.56
CA GLU A 114 4.05 6.96 11.06
C GLU A 114 3.28 5.77 10.51
N ILE A 115 1.94 5.84 10.45
CA ILE A 115 1.11 4.79 9.85
C ILE A 115 1.46 4.63 8.37
N LEU A 116 1.61 5.73 7.64
CA LEU A 116 1.96 5.72 6.22
C LEU A 116 3.33 5.07 5.99
N GLY A 117 4.32 5.39 6.82
CA GLY A 117 5.62 4.72 6.83
C GLY A 117 5.51 3.22 7.11
N ARG A 118 4.77 2.81 8.15
CA ARG A 118 4.56 1.37 8.45
C ARG A 118 3.88 0.63 7.31
N LEU A 119 2.87 1.23 6.67
CA LEU A 119 2.19 0.63 5.51
C LEU A 119 3.16 0.41 4.35
N SER A 120 4.11 1.33 4.15
CA SER A 120 5.14 1.14 3.12
C SER A 120 6.06 -0.04 3.40
N GLU A 121 6.50 -0.20 4.65
CA GLU A 121 7.35 -1.32 5.06
C GLU A 121 6.62 -2.66 4.95
N VAL A 122 5.35 -2.72 5.36
CA VAL A 122 4.53 -3.92 5.18
C VAL A 122 4.37 -4.28 3.70
N ALA A 123 4.11 -3.30 2.83
CA ALA A 123 4.00 -3.55 1.40
C ALA A 123 5.31 -4.10 0.81
N ARG A 124 6.46 -3.51 1.18
CA ARG A 124 7.79 -3.98 0.78
C ARG A 124 8.07 -5.39 1.25
N GLU A 125 7.75 -5.70 2.51
CA GLU A 125 7.97 -7.03 3.08
C GLU A 125 7.15 -8.11 2.38
N ILE A 126 5.88 -7.84 2.07
CA ILE A 126 5.03 -8.79 1.33
C ILE A 126 5.56 -9.02 -0.08
N LEU A 127 6.04 -7.95 -0.76
CA LEU A 127 6.64 -8.07 -2.09
C LEU A 127 7.93 -8.87 -2.08
N TRP A 128 8.80 -8.61 -1.11
CA TRP A 128 10.03 -9.37 -0.93
C TRP A 128 9.74 -10.86 -0.65
N LYS A 129 8.78 -11.16 0.23
CA LYS A 129 8.36 -12.56 0.49
C LYS A 129 7.77 -13.24 -0.73
N PHE A 130 7.04 -12.50 -1.55
CA PHE A 130 6.53 -13.01 -2.81
C PHE A 130 7.66 -13.34 -3.78
N GLU A 131 8.64 -12.45 -3.93
CA GLU A 131 9.83 -12.70 -4.76
C GLU A 131 10.63 -13.91 -4.27
N ASP A 132 10.97 -13.96 -2.98
CA ASP A 132 11.71 -15.06 -2.35
C ASP A 132 10.99 -16.40 -2.52
N ALA A 133 9.67 -16.44 -2.34
CA ALA A 133 8.87 -17.64 -2.56
C ALA A 133 8.90 -18.11 -4.03
N VAL A 134 8.90 -17.19 -4.99
CA VAL A 134 8.98 -17.53 -6.43
C VAL A 134 10.38 -18.02 -6.79
N LEU A 135 11.43 -17.40 -6.25
CA LEU A 135 12.82 -17.80 -6.50
C LEU A 135 13.19 -19.13 -5.85
N GLY A 136 12.64 -19.39 -4.66
CA GLY A 136 12.86 -20.63 -3.91
C GLY A 136 12.08 -21.84 -4.44
N GLU A 137 11.21 -21.66 -5.45
CA GLU A 137 10.41 -22.75 -5.98
C GLU A 137 11.24 -23.65 -6.91
N LEU A 138 11.72 -24.75 -6.35
CA LEU A 138 12.39 -25.83 -7.08
C LEU A 138 11.32 -26.69 -7.78
N SER A 139 11.04 -26.42 -9.05
CA SER A 139 10.23 -27.32 -9.88
C SER A 139 11.10 -28.48 -10.36
N GLU A 140 11.06 -29.61 -9.64
CA GLU A 140 11.83 -30.81 -9.98
C GLU A 140 11.27 -31.57 -11.20
N LEU A 141 10.01 -31.28 -11.60
CA LEU A 141 9.30 -32.01 -12.64
C LEU A 141 8.82 -31.06 -13.74
N PRO A 142 9.22 -31.31 -15.01
CA PRO A 142 8.65 -30.61 -16.15
C PRO A 142 7.12 -30.74 -16.13
N ALA A 143 6.42 -29.65 -16.41
CA ALA A 143 4.97 -29.68 -16.53
C ALA A 143 4.55 -30.77 -17.52
N PRO A 144 3.61 -31.67 -17.15
CA PRO A 144 3.20 -32.78 -18.00
C PRO A 144 2.80 -32.28 -19.40
N GLY A 145 3.40 -32.86 -20.43
CA GLY A 145 3.07 -32.56 -21.83
C GLY A 145 3.51 -31.17 -22.33
N GLY A 146 4.47 -30.51 -21.68
CA GLY A 146 4.96 -29.19 -22.13
C GLY A 146 3.97 -28.05 -21.88
N THR A 147 3.05 -28.24 -20.94
CA THR A 147 2.06 -27.22 -20.54
C THR A 147 2.68 -26.11 -19.68
N ILE A 148 2.00 -24.97 -19.56
CA ILE A 148 2.48 -23.87 -18.72
C ILE A 148 2.40 -24.29 -17.25
N HIS A 149 3.50 -24.11 -16.50
CA HIS A 149 3.55 -24.43 -15.06
C HIS A 149 2.54 -23.58 -14.27
N SER A 150 1.88 -24.18 -13.28
CA SER A 150 0.86 -23.51 -12.45
C SER A 150 1.41 -22.28 -11.71
N LEU A 151 2.69 -22.34 -11.31
CA LEU A 151 3.40 -21.20 -10.74
C LEU A 151 3.41 -20.00 -11.68
N THR A 152 3.80 -20.18 -12.95
CA THR A 152 3.84 -19.10 -13.95
C THR A 152 2.48 -18.44 -14.11
N VAL A 153 1.41 -19.23 -14.18
CA VAL A 153 0.04 -18.70 -14.26
C VAL A 153 -0.31 -17.87 -13.02
N THR A 154 0.07 -18.35 -11.83
CA THR A 154 -0.20 -17.69 -10.56
C THR A 154 0.59 -16.38 -10.42
N VAL A 155 1.88 -16.39 -10.73
CA VAL A 155 2.78 -15.22 -10.70
C VAL A 155 2.29 -14.16 -11.68
N MET A 156 2.00 -14.53 -12.93
CA MET A 156 1.50 -13.58 -13.92
C MET A 156 0.18 -12.96 -13.51
N LYS A 157 -0.75 -13.75 -12.94
CA LYS A 157 -2.01 -13.21 -12.41
C LYS A 157 -1.75 -12.17 -11.31
N TYR A 158 -0.80 -12.42 -10.43
CA TYR A 158 -0.43 -11.48 -9.37
C TYR A 158 0.19 -10.19 -9.93
N ILE A 159 1.13 -10.30 -10.88
CA ILE A 159 1.75 -9.15 -11.56
C ILE A 159 0.70 -8.30 -12.27
N ILE A 160 -0.27 -8.91 -12.94
CA ILE A 160 -1.38 -8.19 -13.57
C ILE A 160 -2.18 -7.41 -12.52
N GLN A 161 -2.52 -8.02 -11.38
CA GLN A 161 -3.28 -7.36 -10.33
C GLN A 161 -2.52 -6.22 -9.66
N ILE A 162 -1.22 -6.40 -9.40
CA ILE A 162 -0.41 -5.37 -8.75
C ILE A 162 -0.11 -4.18 -9.67
N SER A 163 -0.07 -4.41 -11.00
CA SER A 163 0.17 -3.34 -11.99
C SER A 163 -0.83 -2.18 -11.92
N ILE A 164 -2.06 -2.43 -11.41
CA ILE A 164 -3.09 -1.41 -11.19
C ILE A 164 -2.61 -0.34 -10.18
N TYR A 165 -1.68 -0.69 -9.29
CA TYR A 165 -1.13 0.18 -8.26
C TYR A 165 0.21 0.79 -8.66
N LYS A 166 0.57 0.80 -9.95
CA LYS A 166 1.88 1.30 -10.44
C LYS A 166 2.34 2.60 -9.77
N GLN A 167 1.51 3.64 -9.79
CA GLN A 167 1.86 4.94 -9.19
C GLN A 167 2.15 4.82 -7.69
N THR A 168 1.31 4.09 -6.96
CA THR A 168 1.51 3.84 -5.53
C THR A 168 2.78 3.03 -5.28
N LEU A 169 3.11 2.07 -6.15
CA LEU A 169 4.34 1.29 -6.04
C LEU A 169 5.58 2.13 -6.35
N ASP A 170 5.50 3.07 -7.29
CA ASP A 170 6.61 3.97 -7.61
C ASP A 170 6.96 4.86 -6.39
N GLU A 171 5.96 5.29 -5.63
CA GLU A 171 6.13 6.02 -4.35
C GLU A 171 6.68 5.12 -3.24
N LEU A 172 6.25 3.85 -3.21
CA LEU A 172 6.64 2.88 -2.19
C LEU A 172 8.04 2.29 -2.40
N ILE A 173 8.46 2.06 -3.64
CA ILE A 173 9.70 1.35 -4.00
C ILE A 173 10.75 2.40 -4.38
N VAL A 174 11.17 3.19 -3.37
CA VAL A 174 12.19 4.25 -3.56
C VAL A 174 13.59 3.64 -3.75
N SER A 175 13.83 2.42 -3.26
CA SER A 175 15.07 1.69 -3.49
C SER A 175 14.92 0.71 -4.65
N LYS A 176 15.72 0.92 -5.70
CA LYS A 176 15.95 -0.02 -6.79
C LYS A 176 16.21 -1.42 -6.18
N PRO A 177 15.55 -2.50 -6.64
CA PRO A 177 15.90 -3.83 -6.15
C PRO A 177 17.39 -4.02 -6.38
N SER A 178 18.14 -4.38 -5.32
CA SER A 178 19.52 -4.79 -5.49
C SER A 178 19.47 -6.07 -6.29
N MET A 179 19.65 -5.94 -7.60
CA MET A 179 19.91 -7.06 -8.47
C MET A 179 21.28 -7.59 -8.03
N ASP A 180 21.28 -8.43 -7.00
CA ASP A 180 22.48 -9.15 -6.57
C ASP A 180 22.84 -10.00 -7.80
N LEU A 181 23.97 -9.68 -8.42
CA LEU A 181 24.42 -10.11 -9.75
C LEU A 181 24.72 -11.63 -9.86
N ARG A 182 24.06 -12.47 -9.06
CA ARG A 182 24.25 -13.93 -9.07
C ARG A 182 23.64 -14.58 -10.30
N TYR A 183 22.76 -13.89 -11.03
CA TYR A 183 22.19 -14.37 -12.30
C TYR A 183 23.09 -14.10 -13.52
N SER A 184 24.22 -13.40 -13.37
CA SER A 184 25.10 -13.13 -14.52
C SER A 184 25.99 -14.31 -14.92
N ASN A 185 26.11 -15.34 -14.08
CA ASN A 185 27.05 -16.45 -14.33
C ASN A 185 26.41 -17.69 -14.99
N ASP A 186 25.08 -17.81 -15.00
CA ASP A 186 24.39 -19.02 -15.53
C ASP A 186 23.83 -18.87 -16.95
N LEU A 187 23.97 -17.70 -17.58
CA LEU A 187 23.68 -17.50 -19.01
C LEU A 187 24.99 -17.47 -19.82
N THR A 188 25.88 -18.43 -19.57
CA THR A 188 26.93 -18.74 -20.55
C THR A 188 26.31 -19.65 -21.59
N ILE A 189 25.69 -19.06 -22.62
CA ILE A 189 25.31 -19.78 -23.83
C ILE A 189 26.60 -20.34 -24.43
N PRO A 190 26.75 -21.67 -24.61
CA PRO A 190 27.88 -22.21 -25.35
C PRO A 190 27.83 -21.66 -26.77
N ASP A 191 28.87 -20.93 -27.13
CA ASP A 191 29.07 -20.34 -28.45
C ASP A 191 29.46 -21.45 -29.44
N GLU A 192 28.49 -22.30 -29.80
CA GLU A 192 28.63 -23.28 -30.89
C GLU A 192 27.33 -23.34 -31.70
N PHE A 193 27.15 -22.36 -32.57
CA PHE A 193 26.41 -22.57 -33.82
C PHE A 193 27.32 -22.22 -34.99
N GLY A 194 28.01 -23.25 -35.48
CA GLY A 194 28.54 -23.24 -36.84
C GLY A 194 27.40 -22.97 -37.81
N GLU A 195 27.69 -22.10 -38.78
CA GLU A 195 26.82 -21.76 -39.89
C GLU A 195 26.38 -23.03 -40.64
N GLN A 196 25.12 -23.46 -40.44
CA GLN A 196 24.44 -24.32 -41.41
C GLN A 196 22.92 -24.15 -41.29
N THR A 197 22.37 -23.41 -42.25
CA THR A 197 20.93 -23.25 -42.49
C THR A 197 20.26 -24.59 -42.82
N PRO A 198 19.24 -25.05 -42.07
CA PRO A 198 18.60 -26.35 -42.28
C PRO A 198 17.36 -26.27 -43.19
N LEU A 199 17.52 -25.74 -44.42
CA LEU A 199 16.43 -25.70 -45.41
C LEU A 199 16.83 -26.08 -46.85
N ALA A 200 17.95 -26.79 -47.01
CA ALA A 200 18.31 -27.41 -48.28
C ALA A 200 18.22 -28.94 -48.15
N LEU A 201 17.01 -29.48 -48.10
CA LEU A 201 16.65 -30.86 -48.47
C LEU A 201 15.15 -31.04 -48.19
N HIS A 202 14.30 -30.54 -49.10
CA HIS A 202 13.06 -31.17 -49.55
C HIS A 202 12.43 -30.32 -50.66
#